data_AF-A0A3S1EEV9-F1
#
_entry.id   AF-A0A3S1EEV9-F1
#
_cell.length_a   1.000
_cell.length_b   1.000
_cell.length_c   1.000
_cell.angle_alpha   90.00
_cell.angle_beta   90.00
_cell.angle_gamma   90.00
#
_symmetry.space_group_name_H-M   'P 1'
#
loop_
_entity.id
_entity.type
_entity.pdbx_description
1 polymer ?
#
loop_
_entity_poly.entity_id
_entity_poly.type
_entity_poly.pdbx_seq_one_letter_code
_entity_poly.pdbx_strand_id
1 'polypeptide(L)'
;EPVLRRRAFTASLVMAAFSVFWTAVALRLSAPPFDLGQKGIALFALVGAGGAAVTPIFGRAGDRGFTRSATVLCHLVLVAALGLAAWAGAGAGAAKAGGAWLPLILMGASAVLLDIGVTGDQTLGRRAVNLLQPKARGRINGLFVGIFFIGGAIGSLLAGLAWAWGGWNAVCATGAVFGVMALVVDWLE
;
A
#
# COMPACT_ATOMS: atom_id res chain seq x y z
N GLU A 1 -20.58 -4.60 -15.72
CA GLU A 1 -20.35 -3.40 -14.91
C GLU A 1 -18.87 -2.99 -14.92
N PRO A 2 -18.44 -2.09 -15.82
CA PRO A 2 -17.03 -1.71 -16.00
C PRO A 2 -16.41 -1.03 -14.77
N VAL A 3 -17.16 -0.17 -14.08
CA VAL A 3 -16.65 0.56 -12.90
C VAL A 3 -16.28 -0.40 -11.78
N LEU A 4 -17.14 -1.40 -11.52
CA LEU A 4 -16.85 -2.44 -10.53
C LEU A 4 -15.59 -3.23 -10.88
N ARG A 5 -15.48 -3.70 -12.13
CA ARG A 5 -14.32 -4.50 -12.57
C ARG A 5 -13.03 -3.74 -12.36
N ARG A 6 -12.99 -2.47 -12.77
CA ARG A 6 -11.81 -1.64 -12.61
C ARG A 6 -11.48 -1.38 -11.15
N ARG A 7 -12.43 -0.85 -10.37
CA ARG A 7 -12.16 -0.47 -8.98
C ARG A 7 -11.82 -1.66 -8.11
N ALA A 8 -12.43 -2.82 -8.36
CA ALA A 8 -12.04 -4.05 -7.67
C ALA A 8 -10.62 -4.50 -8.07
N PHE A 9 -10.27 -4.38 -9.36
CA PHE A 9 -8.94 -4.75 -9.83
C PHE A 9 -7.84 -3.84 -9.27
N THR A 10 -7.98 -2.51 -9.34
CA THR A 10 -7.00 -1.58 -8.74
C THR A 10 -6.89 -1.78 -7.24
N ALA A 11 -8.02 -1.97 -6.54
CA ALA A 11 -8.02 -2.28 -5.11
C ALA A 11 -7.30 -3.59 -4.79
N SER A 12 -7.41 -4.63 -5.62
CA SER A 12 -6.65 -5.87 -5.44
C SER A 12 -5.16 -5.70 -5.66
N LEU A 13 -4.74 -4.90 -6.65
CA LEU A 13 -3.32 -4.63 -6.91
C LEU A 13 -2.69 -3.85 -5.75
N VAL A 14 -3.39 -2.80 -5.30
CA VAL A 14 -2.96 -1.97 -4.18
C VAL A 14 -2.93 -2.78 -2.86
N MET A 15 -3.88 -3.69 -2.66
CA MET A 15 -3.84 -4.64 -1.53
C MET A 15 -2.68 -5.64 -1.64
N ALA A 16 -2.36 -6.12 -2.84
CA ALA A 16 -1.20 -6.98 -3.04
C ALA A 16 0.09 -6.24 -2.64
N ALA A 17 0.25 -4.98 -3.05
CA ALA A 17 1.40 -4.16 -2.66
C ALA A 17 1.49 -3.96 -1.14
N PHE A 18 0.35 -3.64 -0.50
CA PHE A 18 0.23 -3.54 0.96
C PHE A 18 0.68 -4.83 1.65
N SER A 19 0.12 -5.97 1.21
CA SER A 19 0.40 -7.27 1.78
C SER A 19 1.86 -7.69 1.58
N VAL A 20 2.48 -7.39 0.42
CA VAL A 20 3.91 -7.67 0.18
C VAL A 20 4.77 -6.96 1.23
N PHE A 21 4.55 -5.66 1.44
CA PHE A 21 5.31 -4.86 2.38
C PHE A 21 5.10 -5.33 3.83
N TRP A 22 3.85 -5.37 4.29
CA TRP A 22 3.55 -5.67 5.69
C TRP A 22 3.89 -7.11 6.09
N THR A 23 3.89 -8.06 5.15
CA THR A 23 4.34 -9.43 5.42
C THR A 23 5.85 -9.51 5.66
N ALA A 24 6.65 -8.69 4.99
CA ALA A 24 8.12 -8.78 5.02
C ALA A 24 8.80 -7.72 5.90
N VAL A 25 8.14 -6.61 6.25
CA VAL A 25 8.76 -5.49 6.97
C VAL A 25 9.36 -5.89 8.32
N ALA A 26 8.74 -6.82 9.03
CA ALA A 26 9.28 -7.34 10.29
C ALA A 26 10.66 -8.01 10.10
N LEU A 27 10.84 -8.76 9.01
CA LEU A 27 12.13 -9.38 8.67
C LEU A 27 13.20 -8.33 8.34
N ARG A 28 12.80 -7.22 7.69
CA ARG A 28 13.73 -6.12 7.42
C ARG A 28 14.15 -5.41 8.70
N LEU A 29 13.20 -5.12 9.57
CA LEU A 29 13.42 -4.40 10.82
C LEU A 29 14.24 -5.19 11.84
N SER A 30 14.21 -6.52 11.78
CA SER A 30 15.05 -7.37 12.65
C SER A 30 16.50 -7.48 12.21
N ALA A 31 16.87 -6.95 11.04
CA ALA A 31 18.21 -7.04 10.49
C ALA A 31 18.90 -5.66 10.48
N PRO A 32 20.25 -5.60 10.37
CA PRO A 32 20.97 -4.34 10.25
C PRO A 32 20.46 -3.54 9.05
N PRO A 33 20.31 -2.20 9.14
CA PRO A 33 20.78 -1.32 10.22
C PRO A 33 19.77 -1.06 11.34
N PHE A 34 18.63 -1.76 11.36
CA PHE A 34 17.54 -1.48 12.31
C PHE A 34 17.67 -2.28 13.61
N ASP A 35 18.07 -3.55 13.50
CA ASP A 35 18.33 -4.48 14.62
C ASP A 35 17.24 -4.43 15.71
N LEU A 36 15.97 -4.24 15.32
CA LEU A 36 14.86 -4.15 16.25
C LEU A 36 14.47 -5.54 16.77
N GLY A 37 14.40 -5.65 18.09
CA GLY A 37 13.74 -6.78 18.73
C GLY A 37 12.21 -6.73 18.59
N GLN A 38 11.53 -7.79 19.04
CA GLN A 38 10.08 -7.96 18.92
C GLN A 38 9.27 -6.77 19.43
N LYS A 39 9.67 -6.14 20.55
CA LYS A 39 9.01 -4.94 21.09
C LYS A 39 9.11 -3.74 20.14
N GLY A 40 10.27 -3.53 19.51
CA GLY A 40 10.47 -2.45 18.55
C GLY A 40 9.64 -2.65 17.28
N ILE A 41 9.58 -3.88 16.78
CA ILE A 41 8.75 -4.25 15.63
C ILE A 41 7.26 -4.05 15.96
N ALA A 42 6.81 -4.42 17.16
CA ALA A 42 5.44 -4.20 17.60
C ALA A 42 5.08 -2.71 17.69
N LEU A 43 5.98 -1.86 18.22
CA LEU A 43 5.80 -0.41 18.24
C LEU A 43 5.78 0.18 16.83
N PHE A 44 6.65 -0.30 15.94
CA PHE A 44 6.65 0.10 14.54
C PHE A 44 5.31 -0.23 13.87
N ALA A 45 4.73 -1.40 14.14
CA ALA A 45 3.46 -1.80 13.54
C ALA A 45 2.30 -0.85 13.91
N LEU A 46 2.38 -0.11 15.03
CA LEU A 46 1.39 0.91 15.38
C LEU A 46 1.36 2.08 14.39
N VAL A 47 2.46 2.33 13.67
CA VAL A 47 2.54 3.36 12.63
C VAL A 47 1.50 3.12 11.53
N GLY A 48 1.20 1.85 11.23
CA GLY A 48 0.19 1.49 10.22
C GLY A 48 -1.24 1.91 10.59
N ALA A 49 -1.52 2.16 11.88
CA ALA A 49 -2.82 2.70 12.28
C ALA A 49 -3.07 4.11 11.72
N GLY A 50 -2.01 4.85 11.37
CA GLY A 50 -2.11 6.22 10.83
C GLY A 50 -2.83 6.30 9.48
N GLY A 51 -2.76 5.26 8.66
CA GLY A 51 -3.38 5.26 7.33
C GLY A 51 -4.91 5.35 7.35
N ALA A 52 -5.58 4.89 8.41
CA ALA A 52 -7.04 4.97 8.51
C ALA A 52 -7.55 6.42 8.67
N ALA A 53 -6.73 7.30 9.26
CA ALA A 53 -7.11 8.68 9.60
C ALA A 53 -7.38 9.56 8.36
N VAL A 54 -6.87 9.19 7.19
CA VAL A 54 -7.06 9.96 5.94
C VAL A 54 -8.36 9.63 5.21
N THR A 55 -9.12 8.60 5.63
CA THR A 55 -10.39 8.19 5.00
C THR A 55 -11.35 9.37 4.75
N PRO A 56 -11.63 10.27 5.72
CA PRO A 56 -12.56 11.39 5.48
C PRO A 56 -12.04 12.39 4.45
N ILE A 57 -10.72 12.53 4.29
CA ILE A 57 -10.11 13.43 3.31
C ILE A 57 -10.40 12.93 1.91
N PHE A 58 -10.20 11.64 1.65
CA PHE A 58 -10.50 11.01 0.36
C PHE A 58 -12.00 10.93 0.08
N GLY A 59 -12.83 10.74 1.10
CA GLY A 59 -14.28 10.85 0.98
C GLY A 59 -14.71 12.21 0.43
N ARG A 60 -14.25 13.31 1.07
CA ARG A 60 -14.53 14.68 0.62
C ARG A 60 -13.95 14.99 -0.75
N ALA A 61 -12.77 14.47 -1.09
CA ALA A 61 -12.20 14.61 -2.43
C ALA A 61 -13.10 13.96 -3.49
N GLY A 62 -13.64 12.77 -3.20
CA GLY A 62 -14.62 12.11 -4.03
C GLY A 62 -15.91 12.93 -4.18
N ASP A 63 -16.41 13.51 -3.09
CA ASP A 63 -17.61 14.36 -3.11
C ASP A 63 -17.45 15.63 -3.93
N ARG A 64 -16.23 16.16 -4.01
CA ARG A 64 -15.89 17.33 -4.85
C ARG A 64 -15.58 16.99 -6.31
N GLY A 65 -15.75 15.73 -6.73
CA GLY A 65 -15.52 15.29 -8.11
C GLY A 65 -14.05 14.97 -8.45
N PHE A 66 -13.13 15.00 -7.48
CA PHE A 66 -11.71 14.72 -7.70
C PHE A 66 -11.37 13.21 -7.68
N THR A 67 -12.33 12.32 -7.95
CA THR A 67 -12.13 10.87 -7.80
C THR A 67 -10.96 10.35 -8.64
N ARG A 68 -10.85 10.74 -9.93
CA ARG A 68 -9.77 10.26 -10.81
C ARG A 68 -8.40 10.77 -10.35
N SER A 69 -8.23 12.08 -10.17
CA SER A 69 -6.95 12.66 -9.75
C SER A 69 -6.51 12.18 -8.37
N ALA A 70 -7.44 12.01 -7.43
CA ALA A 70 -7.14 11.47 -6.11
C ALA A 70 -6.76 9.98 -6.17
N THR A 71 -7.35 9.18 -7.06
CA THR A 71 -6.96 7.77 -7.26
C THR A 71 -5.53 7.67 -7.80
N VAL A 72 -5.22 8.44 -8.86
CA VAL A 72 -3.88 8.51 -9.44
C VAL A 72 -2.84 8.93 -8.40
N LEU A 73 -3.17 9.94 -7.58
CA LEU A 73 -2.32 10.37 -6.47
C LEU A 73 -2.08 9.25 -5.46
N CYS A 74 -3.09 8.45 -5.12
CA CYS A 74 -2.93 7.31 -4.22
C CYS A 74 -1.93 6.29 -4.75
N HIS A 75 -2.00 5.94 -6.04
CA HIS A 75 -1.07 4.99 -6.64
C HIS A 75 0.34 5.55 -6.77
N LEU A 76 0.49 6.84 -7.10
CA LEU A 76 1.79 7.52 -7.12
C LEU A 76 2.43 7.55 -5.71
N VAL A 77 1.66 7.90 -4.69
CA VAL A 77 2.11 7.90 -3.29
C VAL A 77 2.52 6.50 -2.86
N LEU A 78 1.77 5.47 -3.23
CA LEU A 78 2.10 4.07 -2.95
C LEU A 78 3.43 3.65 -3.60
N VAL A 79 3.64 3.97 -4.88
CA VAL A 79 4.91 3.66 -5.57
C VAL A 79 6.08 4.41 -4.95
N ALA A 80 5.88 5.71 -4.64
CA ALA A 80 6.89 6.52 -3.97
C ALA A 80 7.22 6.00 -2.56
N ALA A 81 6.21 5.54 -1.82
CA ALA A 81 6.38 4.92 -0.50
C ALA A 81 7.27 3.67 -0.59
N LEU A 82 7.07 2.82 -1.59
CA LEU A 82 7.89 1.62 -1.78
C LEU A 82 9.31 1.93 -2.23
N GLY A 83 9.50 2.99 -3.03
CA GLY A 83 10.84 3.51 -3.34
C GLY A 83 11.55 4.05 -2.09
N LEU A 84 10.83 4.79 -1.25
CA LEU A 84 11.34 5.30 0.02
C LEU A 84 11.69 4.15 0.98
N ALA A 85 10.84 3.13 1.06
CA ALA A 85 11.07 1.93 1.84
C ALA A 85 12.33 1.18 1.39
N ALA A 86 12.53 1.03 0.08
CA ALA A 86 13.74 0.42 -0.48
C ALA A 86 14.99 1.21 -0.08
N TRP A 87 14.94 2.54 -0.21
CA TRP A 87 16.05 3.41 0.16
C TRP A 87 16.37 3.39 1.66
N ALA A 88 15.34 3.48 2.50
CA ALA A 88 15.47 3.36 3.96
C ALA A 88 16.05 2.00 4.36
N GLY A 89 15.60 0.94 3.69
CA GLY A 89 16.08 -0.42 3.92
C GLY A 89 17.49 -0.69 3.42
N ALA A 90 17.98 -0.02 2.38
CA ALA A 90 19.33 -0.24 1.83
C ALA A 90 20.46 0.29 2.74
N GLY A 91 20.15 1.02 3.82
CA GLY A 91 21.17 1.62 4.70
C GLY A 91 21.91 2.81 4.08
N ALA A 92 21.48 3.30 2.93
CA ALA A 92 22.13 4.40 2.20
C ALA A 92 22.15 5.73 2.97
N GLY A 93 21.29 5.91 3.98
CA GLY A 93 21.34 7.05 4.91
C GLY A 93 22.25 6.84 6.14
N ALA A 94 22.66 5.61 6.45
CA ALA A 94 23.41 5.29 7.67
C ALA A 94 24.92 5.60 7.54
N ALA A 95 25.44 5.76 6.33
CA ALA A 95 26.88 5.74 6.12
C ALA A 95 27.63 7.02 6.53
N LYS A 96 27.00 8.20 6.69
CA LYS A 96 27.81 9.43 6.81
C LYS A 96 27.35 10.58 7.74
N ALA A 97 26.15 10.62 8.33
CA ALA A 97 25.78 11.86 9.05
C ALA A 97 24.82 11.80 10.26
N GLY A 98 24.25 10.66 10.67
CA GLY A 98 23.47 10.66 11.91
C GLY A 98 22.64 9.42 12.14
N GLY A 99 23.04 8.64 13.16
CA GLY A 99 22.34 7.59 13.93
C GLY A 99 21.27 6.69 13.29
N ALA A 100 21.05 5.51 13.87
CA ALA A 100 20.05 4.52 13.43
C ALA A 100 18.58 5.02 13.36
N TRP A 101 18.30 6.25 13.79
CA TRP A 101 16.96 6.84 13.85
C TRP A 101 16.44 7.31 12.48
N LEU A 102 17.29 7.88 11.62
CA LEU A 102 16.83 8.43 10.33
C LEU A 102 16.26 7.34 9.40
N PRO A 103 16.95 6.21 9.14
CA PRO A 103 16.37 5.11 8.35
C PRO A 103 15.05 4.60 8.94
N LEU A 104 14.93 4.54 10.27
CA LEU A 104 13.72 4.04 10.94
C LEU A 104 12.54 5.00 10.77
N ILE A 105 12.78 6.31 10.87
CA ILE A 105 11.76 7.34 10.58
C ILE A 105 11.30 7.24 9.13
N LEU A 106 12.22 7.08 8.18
CA LEU A 106 11.89 6.97 6.76
C LEU A 106 11.13 5.68 6.46
N MET A 107 11.49 4.58 7.13
CA MET A 107 10.74 3.33 7.08
C MET A 107 9.31 3.53 7.62
N GLY A 108 9.15 4.21 8.75
CA GLY A 108 7.84 4.55 9.30
C GLY A 108 7.02 5.45 8.36
N ALA A 109 7.64 6.49 7.81
CA ALA A 109 7.01 7.37 6.82
C ALA A 109 6.58 6.59 5.57
N SER A 110 7.40 5.64 5.11
CA SER A 110 7.03 4.77 3.99
C SER A 110 5.81 3.90 4.30
N ALA A 111 5.70 3.34 5.51
CA ALA A 111 4.54 2.56 5.93
C ALA A 111 3.27 3.42 5.98
N VAL A 112 3.34 4.63 6.56
CA VAL A 112 2.19 5.56 6.57
C VAL A 112 1.75 5.93 5.16
N LEU A 113 2.69 6.31 4.29
CA LEU A 113 2.37 6.72 2.92
C LEU A 113 1.76 5.57 2.11
N LEU A 114 2.28 4.35 2.29
CA LEU A 114 1.71 3.14 1.70
C LEU A 114 0.25 2.97 2.12
N ASP A 115 -0.04 3.05 3.42
CA ASP A 115 -1.38 2.85 3.96
C ASP A 115 -2.34 3.98 3.57
N ILE A 116 -1.84 5.21 3.43
CA ILE A 116 -2.59 6.35 2.88
C ILE A 116 -3.01 6.06 1.43
N GLY A 117 -2.08 5.58 0.60
CA GLY A 117 -2.38 5.23 -0.79
C GLY A 117 -3.44 4.12 -0.88
N VAL A 118 -3.29 3.08 -0.06
CA VAL A 118 -4.25 1.96 0.01
C VAL A 118 -5.62 2.40 0.49
N THR A 119 -5.66 3.13 1.59
CA THR A 119 -6.91 3.59 2.20
C THR A 119 -7.63 4.58 1.30
N GLY A 120 -6.89 5.48 0.64
CA GLY A 120 -7.44 6.45 -0.31
C GLY A 120 -8.05 5.79 -1.54
N ASP A 121 -7.32 4.88 -2.20
CA ASP A 121 -7.84 4.10 -3.35
C ASP A 121 -9.10 3.34 -2.95
N GLN A 122 -9.07 2.64 -1.81
CA GLN A 122 -10.18 1.82 -1.36
C GLN A 122 -11.41 2.69 -1.01
N THR A 123 -11.21 3.85 -0.39
CA THR A 123 -12.29 4.79 -0.06
C THR A 123 -12.98 5.31 -1.32
N LEU A 124 -12.20 5.75 -2.31
CA LEU A 124 -12.70 6.26 -3.59
C LEU A 124 -13.36 5.16 -4.42
N GLY A 125 -12.76 3.96 -4.46
CA GLY A 125 -13.28 2.79 -5.15
C GLY A 125 -14.61 2.31 -4.58
N ARG A 126 -14.69 2.14 -3.25
CA ARG A 126 -15.96 1.78 -2.57
C ARG A 126 -17.04 2.81 -2.82
N ARG A 127 -16.72 4.11 -2.79
CA ARG A 127 -17.68 5.18 -3.11
C ARG A 127 -18.23 5.02 -4.52
N ALA A 128 -17.35 4.91 -5.52
CA ALA A 128 -17.76 4.76 -6.92
C ALA A 128 -18.64 3.52 -7.13
N VAL A 129 -18.26 2.40 -6.51
CA VAL A 129 -18.96 1.12 -6.61
C VAL A 129 -20.33 1.15 -5.92
N ASN A 130 -20.46 1.83 -4.78
CA ASN A 130 -21.72 1.96 -4.04
C ASN A 130 -22.78 2.83 -4.74
N LEU A 131 -22.35 3.70 -5.67
CA LEU A 131 -23.22 4.56 -6.46
C LEU A 131 -23.83 3.86 -7.68
N LEU A 132 -23.38 2.66 -8.05
CA LEU A 132 -23.81 1.96 -9.27
C LEU A 132 -25.26 1.48 -9.23
N GLN A 133 -25.60 0.62 -8.26
CA GLN A 133 -26.94 0.03 -8.19
C GLN A 133 -27.37 -0.20 -6.73
N PRO A 134 -28.25 0.66 -6.18
CA PRO A 134 -28.71 0.56 -4.79
C PRO A 134 -29.28 -0.82 -4.40
N LYS A 135 -30.07 -1.44 -5.30
CA LYS A 135 -30.72 -2.75 -5.07
C LYS A 135 -29.73 -3.93 -5.01
N ALA A 136 -28.52 -3.78 -5.55
CA ALA A 136 -27.51 -4.85 -5.62
C ALA A 136 -26.25 -4.55 -4.77
N ARG A 137 -26.27 -3.49 -3.95
CA ARG A 137 -25.11 -3.02 -3.16
C ARG A 137 -24.40 -4.13 -2.38
N GLY A 138 -25.14 -5.02 -1.72
CA GLY A 138 -24.55 -6.13 -0.96
C GLY A 138 -23.69 -7.06 -1.82
N ARG A 139 -24.21 -7.50 -2.99
CA ARG A 139 -23.50 -8.37 -3.93
C ARG A 139 -22.28 -7.68 -4.53
N ILE A 140 -22.46 -6.42 -4.92
CA ILE A 140 -21.41 -5.60 -5.52
C ILE A 140 -20.26 -5.38 -4.52
N ASN A 141 -20.56 -5.04 -3.27
CA ASN A 141 -19.55 -4.89 -2.23
C ASN A 141 -18.88 -6.22 -1.88
N GLY A 142 -19.64 -7.32 -1.86
CA GLY A 142 -19.08 -8.66 -1.66
C GLY A 142 -18.03 -9.00 -2.72
N LEU A 143 -18.32 -8.73 -3.99
CA LEU A 143 -17.35 -8.92 -5.09
C LEU A 143 -16.13 -8.02 -4.94
N PHE A 144 -16.33 -6.73 -4.64
CA PHE A 144 -15.24 -5.77 -4.45
C PHE A 144 -14.29 -6.22 -3.32
N VAL A 145 -14.85 -6.56 -2.16
CA VAL A 145 -14.07 -7.00 -0.99
C VAL A 145 -13.41 -8.37 -1.22
N GLY A 146 -14.11 -9.30 -1.87
CA GLY A 146 -13.55 -10.61 -2.21
C GLY A 146 -12.32 -10.49 -3.11
N ILE A 147 -12.42 -9.70 -4.18
CA ILE A 147 -11.31 -9.45 -5.11
C ILE A 147 -10.15 -8.73 -4.41
N PHE A 148 -10.45 -7.76 -3.55
CA PHE A 148 -9.46 -7.07 -2.71
C PHE A 148 -8.63 -8.07 -1.88
N PHE A 149 -9.27 -9.02 -1.19
CA PHE A 149 -8.57 -10.01 -0.38
C PHE A 149 -7.80 -11.06 -1.20
N ILE A 150 -8.25 -11.39 -2.42
CA ILE A 150 -7.47 -12.23 -3.35
C ILE A 150 -6.13 -11.57 -3.65
N GLY A 151 -6.13 -10.26 -3.93
CA GLY A 151 -4.92 -9.48 -4.12
C GLY A 151 -3.99 -9.55 -2.91
N GLY A 152 -4.54 -9.36 -1.70
CA GLY A 152 -3.78 -9.47 -0.46
C GLY A 152 -3.14 -10.85 -0.25
N ALA A 153 -3.89 -11.93 -0.52
CA ALA A 153 -3.37 -13.29 -0.42
C ALA A 153 -2.20 -13.54 -1.39
N ILE A 154 -2.34 -13.08 -2.64
CA ILE A 154 -1.25 -13.15 -3.64
C ILE A 154 -0.04 -12.33 -3.17
N GLY A 155 -0.27 -11.12 -2.67
CA GLY A 155 0.79 -10.26 -2.15
C GLY A 155 1.57 -10.91 -1.00
N SER A 156 0.86 -11.49 -0.02
CA SER A 156 1.49 -12.19 1.11
C SER A 156 2.32 -13.40 0.65
N LEU A 157 1.82 -14.17 -0.33
CA LEU A 157 2.58 -15.28 -0.92
C LEU A 157 3.87 -14.79 -1.59
N LEU A 158 3.76 -13.75 -2.42
CA LEU A 158 4.89 -13.20 -3.15
C LEU A 158 5.91 -12.52 -2.22
N ALA A 159 5.50 -12.03 -1.05
CA ALA A 159 6.41 -11.44 -0.06
C ALA A 159 7.53 -12.43 0.34
N GLY A 160 7.16 -13.68 0.64
CA GLY A 160 8.10 -14.72 1.04
C GLY A 160 9.06 -15.09 -0.09
N LEU A 161 8.54 -15.23 -1.32
CA LEU A 161 9.35 -15.52 -2.51
C LEU A 161 10.32 -14.38 -2.83
N ALA A 162 9.82 -13.15 -2.82
CA ALA A 162 10.63 -11.95 -3.07
C ALA A 162 11.75 -11.81 -2.03
N TRP A 163 11.43 -12.01 -0.75
CA TRP A 163 12.41 -11.99 0.32
C TRP A 163 13.49 -13.07 0.12
N ALA A 164 13.10 -14.30 -0.21
CA ALA A 164 14.03 -15.42 -0.39
C ALA A 164 15.01 -15.21 -1.56
N TRP A 165 14.56 -14.59 -2.66
CA TRP A 165 15.38 -14.46 -3.87
C TRP A 165 16.17 -13.15 -3.97
N GLY A 166 15.66 -12.05 -3.40
CA GLY A 166 16.31 -10.75 -3.53
C GLY A 166 16.15 -9.85 -2.31
N GLY A 167 15.78 -10.43 -1.16
CA GLY A 167 15.64 -9.72 0.10
C GLY A 167 14.66 -8.55 0.02
N TRP A 168 14.98 -7.49 0.76
CA TRP A 168 14.12 -6.32 0.88
C TRP A 168 13.89 -5.57 -0.43
N ASN A 169 14.93 -5.45 -1.27
CA ASN A 169 14.80 -4.71 -2.52
C ASN A 169 13.83 -5.41 -3.47
N ALA A 170 13.84 -6.75 -3.52
CA ALA A 170 12.87 -7.52 -4.29
C ALA A 170 11.44 -7.39 -3.72
N VAL A 171 11.28 -7.33 -2.39
CA VAL A 171 9.99 -7.04 -1.75
C VAL A 171 9.46 -5.68 -2.19
N CYS A 172 10.26 -4.62 -2.07
CA CYS A 172 9.85 -3.28 -2.49
C CYS A 172 9.56 -3.20 -3.99
N ALA A 173 10.39 -3.82 -4.83
CA ALA A 173 10.18 -3.87 -6.28
C ALA A 173 8.88 -4.61 -6.65
N THR A 174 8.60 -5.74 -6.00
CA THR A 174 7.36 -6.51 -6.22
C THR A 174 6.13 -5.68 -5.88
N GLY A 175 6.14 -5.00 -4.72
CA GLY A 175 5.06 -4.08 -4.36
C GLY A 175 4.94 -2.93 -5.37
N ALA A 176 6.07 -2.38 -5.84
CA ALA A 176 6.07 -1.25 -6.75
C ALA A 176 5.51 -1.64 -8.12
N VAL A 177 5.77 -2.86 -8.58
CA VAL A 177 5.16 -3.43 -9.79
C VAL A 177 3.63 -3.47 -9.67
N PHE A 178 3.09 -3.90 -8.53
CA PHE A 178 1.64 -3.84 -8.29
C PHE A 178 1.10 -2.39 -8.32
N GLY A 179 1.81 -1.45 -7.69
CA GLY A 179 1.46 -0.03 -7.72
C GLY A 179 1.48 0.57 -9.12
N VAL A 180 2.50 0.25 -9.92
CA VAL A 180 2.63 0.69 -11.31
C VAL A 180 1.54 0.06 -12.17
N MET A 181 1.21 -1.22 -11.99
CA MET A 181 0.08 -1.84 -12.69
C MET A 181 -1.24 -1.13 -12.37
N ALA A 182 -1.48 -0.77 -11.11
CA ALA A 182 -2.67 -0.01 -10.72
C ALA A 182 -2.71 1.37 -11.39
N LEU A 183 -1.55 2.06 -11.41
CA LEU A 183 -1.40 3.34 -12.07
C LEU A 183 -1.67 3.23 -13.57
N VAL A 184 -1.12 2.23 -14.27
CA VAL A 184 -1.36 2.00 -15.70
C VAL A 184 -2.84 1.76 -15.99
N VAL A 185 -3.56 1.03 -15.12
CA VAL A 185 -5.00 0.83 -15.25
C VAL A 185 -5.77 2.16 -15.19
N ASP A 186 -5.28 3.15 -14.42
CA ASP A 186 -5.87 4.49 -14.37
C ASP A 186 -5.54 5.34 -15.60
N TRP A 187 -4.38 5.14 -16.25
CA TRP A 187 -3.96 5.87 -17.45
C TRP A 187 -4.63 5.40 -18.74
N LEU A 188 -5.06 4.14 -18.80
CA LEU A 188 -5.77 3.57 -19.96
C LEU A 188 -7.24 4.03 -20.05
N GLU A 189 -7.65 4.99 -19.22
CA GLU A 189 -8.95 5.68 -19.22
C GLU A 189 -8.87 7.10 -19.76
#